data_AF-A0A1H5I4E8-F1
#
_entry.id   AF-A0A1H5I4E8-F1
#
_cell.length_a   1.000
_cell.length_b   1.000
_cell.length_c   1.000
_cell.angle_alpha   90.00
_cell.angle_beta   90.00
_cell.angle_gamma   90.00
#
_symmetry.space_group_name_H-M   'P 1'
#
loop_
_entity.id
_entity.type
_entity.pdbx_description
1 polymer ?
#
loop_
_entity_poly.entity_id
_entity_poly.type
_entity_poly.pdbx_seq_one_letter_code
_entity_poly.pdbx_strand_id
1 'polypeptide(L)'
;MTSDPEERQPAVANVEYHRIAFLYLHATLRSKLEEALLARPKRIRSEALVRALPVNKILSGPDIWVTVKDVLDQIEREMKCVLERRSVAFWLHIYRRIGVMLHPEHEDRTDDRTVALVRQVVEAAICKHGNAGDAVEFAPSTHLNIKKILGGFLLRAIKDTPKSFAISKKLQRILASAPQWVIRDFSSDDFVGIYFVEGLAYQYWRMAALLRSLGKGASVEFTAEGDWNYHTTPEFDALLVSIDSRTAEQRMDHSLIGVWFAKATDSVGSEKLLVPVYNFEKRDIAPLIRDMGLDVQQGLTLNFFPATFDVASYLRVHGDFSESLFKRYGFTLEAFLFTILALNRLALIPLGAVALDNLERIRPLLIQNLLNLCQRGYRIVGIDHDPIPLIRSIIKAASPSSDFSEEELRRSIDFLQLSSLVQNQISLWSGGPRHLFLPFDIRHKVLDFHPIGPILLTLFFRVQYDQAGRGTLFESEFREALRRVGFKVQHGELHPKRGDPRELDAAVKVGRKLIVMECVSIERPLDYEIGNPKTFEHRKSRLSEKIDQALSLGEFIRSNPLGRNYAFEDIDCIEVYVVSPFCEWIWEFSERLWVNNRPRILSAEEALDYLRPKVADG
;
A
#
# COMPACT_ATOMS: atom_id res chain seq x y z
N MET A 1 48.28 -30.57 6.07
CA MET A 1 47.59 -30.51 4.78
C MET A 1 46.35 -29.65 4.99
N THR A 2 46.54 -28.36 4.73
CA THR A 2 45.55 -27.30 4.76
C THR A 2 44.73 -27.39 3.48
N SER A 3 43.43 -27.68 3.61
CA SER A 3 42.48 -27.52 2.50
C SER A 3 42.30 -26.03 2.24
N ASP A 4 42.63 -25.61 1.03
CA ASP A 4 42.41 -24.25 0.53
C ASP A 4 40.97 -23.78 0.84
N PRO A 5 40.78 -22.52 1.24
CA PRO A 5 39.45 -21.94 1.28
C PRO A 5 38.96 -21.85 -0.17
N GLU A 6 37.95 -22.66 -0.51
CA GLU A 6 37.21 -22.53 -1.76
C GLU A 6 36.92 -21.05 -2.00
N GLU A 7 37.43 -20.57 -3.12
CA GLU A 7 37.24 -19.23 -3.64
C GLU A 7 35.72 -19.02 -3.83
N ARG A 8 35.04 -18.55 -2.78
CA ARG A 8 33.62 -18.18 -2.86
C ARG A 8 33.53 -17.11 -3.93
N GLN A 9 33.04 -17.48 -5.11
CA GLN A 9 32.82 -16.54 -6.19
C GLN A 9 31.96 -15.40 -5.63
N PRO A 10 32.46 -14.14 -5.62
CA PRO A 10 31.65 -13.03 -5.20
C PRO A 10 30.41 -13.03 -6.07
N ALA A 11 29.23 -13.12 -5.44
CA ALA A 11 27.97 -13.02 -6.14
C ALA A 11 28.07 -11.81 -7.04
N VAL A 12 27.92 -12.03 -8.35
CA VAL A 12 27.95 -10.94 -9.33
C VAL A 12 26.78 -10.04 -8.99
N ALA A 13 27.04 -9.00 -8.18
CA ALA A 13 26.12 -7.91 -8.01
C ALA A 13 25.87 -7.39 -9.43
N ASN A 14 24.69 -7.68 -9.97
CA ASN A 14 24.33 -7.27 -11.33
C ASN A 14 24.61 -5.77 -11.42
N VAL A 15 25.62 -5.40 -12.22
CA VAL A 15 25.93 -3.99 -12.45
C VAL A 15 24.79 -3.47 -13.31
N GLU A 16 23.84 -2.82 -12.65
CA GLU A 16 22.67 -2.24 -13.29
C GLU A 16 23.08 -1.19 -14.32
N TYR A 17 22.66 -1.39 -15.57
CA TYR A 17 23.09 -0.59 -16.72
C TYR A 17 22.74 0.90 -16.60
N HIS A 18 21.71 1.24 -15.82
CA HIS A 18 21.22 2.61 -15.66
C HIS A 18 22.03 3.42 -14.65
N ARG A 19 22.69 2.79 -13.67
CA ARG A 19 23.26 3.47 -12.50
C ARG A 19 24.25 4.58 -12.89
N ILE A 20 25.20 4.26 -13.76
CA ILE A 20 26.22 5.21 -14.21
C ILE A 20 25.58 6.33 -15.04
N ALA A 21 24.65 5.99 -15.93
CA ALA A 21 23.95 6.95 -16.77
C ALA A 21 23.10 7.93 -15.96
N PHE A 22 22.36 7.44 -14.96
CA PHE A 22 21.49 8.26 -14.13
C PHE A 22 22.33 9.19 -13.24
N LEU A 23 23.42 8.71 -12.63
CA LEU A 23 24.32 9.59 -11.86
C LEU A 23 24.87 10.74 -12.72
N TYR A 24 25.29 10.44 -13.96
CA TYR A 24 25.70 11.45 -14.92
C TYR A 24 24.57 12.44 -15.27
N LEU A 25 23.35 11.96 -15.48
CA LEU A 25 22.19 12.82 -15.77
C LEU A 25 21.84 13.73 -14.58
N HIS A 26 21.88 13.24 -13.34
CA HIS A 26 21.67 14.08 -12.15
C HIS A 26 22.71 15.19 -12.07
N ALA A 27 23.98 14.87 -12.31
CA ALA A 27 25.06 15.86 -12.28
C ALA A 27 24.90 16.92 -13.39
N THR A 28 24.55 16.49 -14.61
CA THR A 28 24.51 17.36 -15.79
C THR A 28 23.20 18.12 -15.98
N LEU A 29 22.09 17.62 -15.45
CA LEU A 29 20.76 18.23 -15.58
C LEU A 29 20.25 18.87 -14.29
N ARG A 30 21.08 18.99 -13.24
CA ARG A 30 20.70 19.41 -11.89
C ARG A 30 19.66 20.55 -11.85
N SER A 31 19.99 21.70 -12.47
CA SER A 31 19.08 22.88 -12.47
C SER A 31 17.75 22.60 -13.17
N LYS A 32 17.74 21.84 -14.27
CA LYS A 32 16.50 21.45 -14.96
C LYS A 32 15.66 20.48 -14.13
N LEU A 33 16.31 19.58 -13.38
CA LEU A 33 15.63 18.65 -12.49
C LEU A 33 15.03 19.38 -11.29
N GLU A 34 15.77 20.31 -10.67
CA GLU A 34 15.26 21.16 -9.58
C GLU A 34 14.07 22.01 -10.05
N GLU A 35 14.15 22.64 -11.23
CA GLU A 35 13.03 23.40 -11.80
C GLU A 35 11.81 22.51 -12.07
N ALA A 36 12.02 21.32 -12.66
CA ALA A 36 10.97 20.36 -12.96
C ALA A 36 10.33 19.78 -11.70
N LEU A 37 11.09 19.52 -10.65
CA LEU A 37 10.60 18.87 -9.43
C LEU A 37 9.90 19.87 -8.49
N LEU A 38 10.39 21.12 -8.43
CA LEU A 38 9.97 22.10 -7.42
C LEU A 38 9.16 23.25 -8.02
N ALA A 39 9.81 24.08 -8.84
CA ALA A 39 9.28 25.38 -9.23
C ALA A 39 8.09 25.27 -10.18
N ARG A 40 8.20 24.44 -11.23
CA ARG A 40 7.16 24.32 -12.25
C ARG A 40 5.85 23.69 -11.71
N PRO A 41 5.89 22.57 -10.96
CA PRO A 41 4.69 22.02 -10.33
C PRO A 41 4.03 22.99 -9.34
N LYS A 42 4.82 23.67 -8.50
CA LYS A 42 4.29 24.68 -7.57
C LYS A 42 3.52 25.75 -8.33
N ARG A 43 4.13 26.32 -9.39
CA ARG A 43 3.50 27.35 -10.21
C ARG A 43 2.16 26.90 -10.80
N ILE A 44 2.09 25.68 -11.34
CA ILE A 44 0.85 25.11 -11.90
C ILE A 44 -0.26 25.08 -10.85
N ARG A 45 0.03 24.55 -9.64
CA ARG A 45 -0.94 24.55 -8.53
C ARG A 45 -1.34 25.97 -8.16
N SER A 46 -0.36 26.85 -7.94
CA SER A 46 -0.57 28.23 -7.48
C SER A 46 -1.45 29.02 -8.43
N GLU A 47 -1.15 29.00 -9.73
CA GLU A 47 -1.93 29.69 -10.75
C GLU A 47 -3.37 29.16 -10.86
N ALA A 48 -3.55 27.84 -10.70
CA ALA A 48 -4.87 27.22 -10.71
C ALA A 48 -5.70 27.64 -9.49
N LEU A 49 -5.10 27.68 -8.30
CA LEU A 49 -5.76 28.11 -7.06
C LEU A 49 -6.16 29.59 -7.10
N VAL A 50 -5.24 30.48 -7.44
CA VAL A 50 -5.48 31.94 -7.50
C VAL A 50 -6.56 32.28 -8.52
N ARG A 51 -6.67 31.51 -9.61
CA ARG A 51 -7.73 31.68 -10.60
C ARG A 51 -9.09 31.20 -10.10
N ALA A 52 -9.12 30.12 -9.33
CA ALA A 52 -10.35 29.44 -8.94
C ALA A 52 -10.97 30.00 -7.65
N LEU A 53 -10.17 30.59 -6.76
CA LEU A 53 -10.60 30.97 -5.41
C LEU A 53 -10.19 32.42 -5.08
N PRO A 54 -11.01 33.13 -4.28
CA PRO A 54 -10.65 34.47 -3.85
C PRO A 54 -9.46 34.43 -2.89
N VAL A 55 -8.52 35.33 -3.14
CA VAL A 55 -7.29 35.51 -2.36
C VAL A 55 -7.54 36.41 -1.14
N ASN A 56 -6.84 36.17 -0.03
CA ASN A 56 -6.91 36.92 1.23
C ASN A 56 -8.35 36.99 1.81
N LYS A 57 -9.11 35.90 1.64
CA LYS A 57 -10.41 35.70 2.27
C LYS A 57 -10.42 34.36 2.98
N ILE A 58 -11.00 34.35 4.17
CA ILE A 58 -11.25 33.11 4.91
C ILE A 58 -12.42 32.39 4.23
N LEU A 59 -12.16 31.15 3.84
CA LEU A 59 -13.09 30.29 3.14
C LEU A 59 -13.32 29.02 3.96
N SER A 60 -14.58 28.62 4.09
CA SER A 60 -14.99 27.38 4.78
C SER A 60 -16.17 26.72 4.08
N GLY A 61 -16.29 25.40 4.20
CA GLY A 61 -17.47 24.65 3.75
C GLY A 61 -17.29 23.87 2.44
N PRO A 62 -18.36 23.18 1.98
CA PRO A 62 -18.28 22.16 0.94
C PRO A 62 -17.97 22.72 -0.46
N ASP A 63 -18.32 23.96 -0.76
CA ASP A 63 -18.10 24.54 -2.10
C ASP A 63 -16.62 24.73 -2.44
N ILE A 64 -15.81 25.07 -1.42
CA ILE A 64 -14.35 25.18 -1.59
C ILE A 64 -13.75 23.80 -1.80
N TRP A 65 -14.26 22.77 -1.12
CA TRP A 65 -13.82 21.40 -1.31
C TRP A 65 -13.99 20.97 -2.78
N VAL A 66 -15.14 21.28 -3.40
CA VAL A 66 -15.38 20.98 -4.83
C VAL A 66 -14.38 21.72 -5.71
N THR A 67 -14.18 23.01 -5.47
CA THR A 67 -13.25 23.85 -6.25
C THR A 67 -11.79 23.38 -6.15
N VAL A 68 -11.34 23.04 -4.94
CA VAL A 68 -10.00 22.48 -4.69
C VAL A 68 -9.84 21.12 -5.39
N LYS A 69 -10.91 20.32 -5.44
CA LYS A 69 -10.90 19.05 -6.17
C LYS A 69 -10.73 19.28 -7.68
N ASP A 70 -11.37 20.30 -8.25
CA ASP A 70 -11.20 20.61 -9.67
C ASP A 70 -9.76 21.04 -10.01
N VAL A 71 -9.06 21.71 -9.09
CA VAL A 71 -7.62 22.02 -9.23
C VAL A 71 -6.78 20.74 -9.15
N LEU A 72 -7.11 19.82 -8.27
CA LEU A 72 -6.46 18.51 -8.19
C LEU A 72 -6.61 17.72 -9.51
N ASP A 73 -7.78 17.79 -10.15
CA ASP A 73 -8.02 17.21 -11.49
C ASP A 73 -7.24 17.95 -12.60
N GLN A 74 -6.90 19.24 -12.44
CA GLN A 74 -6.01 19.98 -13.35
C GLN A 74 -4.57 19.49 -13.27
N ILE A 75 -4.04 19.28 -12.06
CA ILE A 75 -2.69 18.76 -11.84
C ILE A 75 -2.55 17.36 -12.47
N GLU A 76 -3.57 16.51 -12.36
CA GLU A 76 -3.58 15.20 -13.01
C GLU A 76 -3.48 15.30 -14.55
N ARG A 77 -4.13 16.29 -15.17
CA ARG A 77 -4.03 16.51 -16.62
C ARG A 77 -2.61 16.84 -17.06
N GLU A 78 -1.87 17.61 -16.26
CA GLU A 78 -0.46 17.89 -16.53
C GLU A 78 0.41 16.63 -16.46
N MET A 79 0.13 15.71 -15.53
CA MET A 79 0.80 14.41 -15.49
C MET A 79 0.53 13.61 -16.77
N LYS A 80 -0.74 13.59 -17.23
CA LYS A 80 -1.14 12.89 -18.45
C LYS A 80 -0.34 13.35 -19.67
N CYS A 81 -0.19 14.66 -19.86
CA CYS A 81 0.54 15.24 -21.00
C CYS A 81 2.02 14.78 -21.10
N VAL A 82 2.61 14.36 -19.98
CA VAL A 82 3.94 13.75 -19.93
C VAL A 82 3.86 12.25 -20.18
N LEU A 83 2.99 11.57 -19.42
CA LEU A 83 2.98 10.12 -19.33
C LEU A 83 2.45 9.43 -20.59
N GLU A 84 1.56 10.06 -21.35
CA GLU A 84 0.98 9.46 -22.57
C GLU A 84 2.01 9.23 -23.69
N ARG A 85 3.18 9.84 -23.59
CA ARG A 85 4.24 9.80 -24.63
C ARG A 85 4.96 8.46 -24.72
N ARG A 86 4.94 7.65 -23.66
CA ARG A 86 5.70 6.39 -23.55
C ARG A 86 4.86 5.30 -22.91
N SER A 87 5.31 4.06 -23.05
CA SER A 87 4.64 2.91 -22.46
C SER A 87 4.60 2.95 -20.92
N VAL A 88 3.59 2.30 -20.33
CA VAL A 88 3.49 2.09 -18.87
C VAL A 88 4.78 1.44 -18.34
N ALA A 89 5.27 0.41 -19.05
CA ALA A 89 6.50 -0.30 -18.69
C ALA A 89 7.73 0.62 -18.70
N PHE A 90 7.82 1.55 -19.66
CA PHE A 90 8.92 2.51 -19.74
C PHE A 90 8.99 3.42 -18.51
N TRP A 91 7.88 4.08 -18.18
CA TRP A 91 7.85 5.02 -17.05
C TRP A 91 8.09 4.31 -15.72
N LEU A 92 7.45 3.15 -15.51
CA LEU A 92 7.65 2.37 -14.30
C LEU A 92 9.11 1.88 -14.18
N HIS A 93 9.72 1.48 -15.30
CA HIS A 93 11.12 1.04 -15.32
C HIS A 93 12.08 2.15 -14.89
N ILE A 94 11.88 3.38 -15.36
CA ILE A 94 12.71 4.54 -14.97
C ILE A 94 12.44 4.93 -13.53
N TYR A 95 11.16 5.11 -13.17
CA TYR A 95 10.78 5.67 -11.87
C TYR A 95 11.26 4.81 -10.69
N ARG A 96 11.14 3.48 -10.81
CA ARG A 96 11.58 2.54 -9.77
C ARG A 96 13.10 2.38 -9.66
N ARG A 97 13.88 3.13 -10.46
CA ARG A 97 15.35 3.22 -10.38
C ARG A 97 15.84 4.55 -9.81
N ILE A 98 14.91 5.46 -9.54
CA ILE A 98 15.17 6.67 -8.76
C ILE A 98 15.01 6.29 -7.28
N GLY A 99 15.86 6.85 -6.42
CA GLY A 99 15.84 6.55 -4.98
C GLY A 99 14.49 6.89 -4.35
N VAL A 100 14.10 6.16 -3.31
CA VAL A 100 12.82 6.30 -2.62
C VAL A 100 12.91 7.42 -1.57
N MET A 101 12.85 8.67 -2.04
CA MET A 101 12.89 9.87 -1.21
C MET A 101 12.29 11.05 -1.96
N LEU A 102 11.87 12.07 -1.22
CA LEU A 102 11.49 13.37 -1.76
C LEU A 102 12.65 14.36 -1.62
N HIS A 103 12.67 15.37 -2.49
CA HIS A 103 13.65 16.45 -2.39
C HIS A 103 13.47 17.24 -1.09
N PRO A 104 14.55 17.60 -0.36
CA PRO A 104 14.44 18.28 0.93
C PRO A 104 13.84 19.69 0.85
N GLU A 105 13.88 20.34 -0.32
CA GLU A 105 13.30 21.66 -0.55
C GLU A 105 11.81 21.64 -0.94
N HIS A 106 11.15 20.49 -0.83
CA HIS A 106 9.68 20.46 -0.89
C HIS A 106 9.07 21.20 0.32
N GLU A 107 7.92 21.84 0.10
CA GLU A 107 7.41 22.92 0.96
C GLU A 107 6.94 22.51 2.36
N ASP A 108 6.39 21.30 2.52
CA ASP A 108 5.67 20.90 3.74
C ASP A 108 6.33 19.69 4.41
N ARG A 109 6.11 18.50 3.86
CA ARG A 109 6.50 17.24 4.49
C ARG A 109 7.29 16.39 3.50
N THR A 110 8.34 15.76 4.01
CA THR A 110 9.20 14.82 3.27
C THR A 110 9.41 13.53 4.06
N ASP A 111 8.56 13.27 5.07
CA ASP A 111 8.57 12.06 5.88
C ASP A 111 8.16 10.82 5.07
N ASP A 112 8.51 9.64 5.57
CA ASP A 112 8.32 8.36 4.90
C ASP A 112 6.87 8.10 4.44
N ARG A 113 5.87 8.54 5.21
CA ARG A 113 4.46 8.40 4.82
C ARG A 113 4.13 9.30 3.63
N THR A 114 4.64 10.53 3.63
CA THR A 114 4.48 11.45 2.50
C THR A 114 5.18 10.90 1.24
N VAL A 115 6.39 10.35 1.38
CA VAL A 115 7.09 9.67 0.26
C VAL A 115 6.24 8.52 -0.28
N ALA A 116 5.64 7.71 0.58
CA ALA A 116 4.78 6.59 0.18
C ALA A 116 3.56 7.04 -0.61
N LEU A 117 2.87 8.08 -0.15
CA LEU A 117 1.68 8.61 -0.82
C LEU A 117 2.03 9.24 -2.17
N VAL A 118 3.14 10.00 -2.27
CA VAL A 118 3.57 10.59 -3.55
C VAL A 118 3.94 9.48 -4.56
N ARG A 119 4.69 8.46 -4.12
CA ARG A 119 5.03 7.30 -4.97
C ARG A 119 3.78 6.57 -5.46
N GLN A 120 2.80 6.39 -4.57
CA GLN A 120 1.51 5.79 -4.92
C GLN A 120 0.77 6.60 -6.00
N VAL A 121 0.77 7.93 -5.91
CA VAL A 121 0.19 8.83 -6.92
C VAL A 121 0.93 8.73 -8.25
N VAL A 122 2.27 8.77 -8.25
CA VAL A 122 3.07 8.65 -9.49
C VAL A 122 2.80 7.31 -10.18
N GLU A 123 2.83 6.20 -9.45
CA GLU A 123 2.58 4.89 -10.07
C GLU A 123 1.14 4.72 -10.55
N ALA A 124 0.16 5.29 -9.83
CA ALA A 124 -1.22 5.33 -10.32
C ALA A 124 -1.31 6.14 -11.61
N ALA A 125 -0.61 7.28 -11.69
CA ALA A 125 -0.59 8.13 -12.87
C ALA A 125 0.05 7.40 -14.06
N ILE A 126 1.16 6.69 -13.83
CA ILE A 126 1.84 5.87 -14.84
C ILE A 126 0.89 4.81 -15.38
N CYS A 127 0.23 4.04 -14.51
CA CYS A 127 -0.70 3.00 -14.96
C CYS A 127 -1.93 3.59 -15.66
N LYS A 128 -2.44 4.74 -15.21
CA LYS A 128 -3.62 5.40 -15.77
C LYS A 128 -3.36 6.03 -17.14
N HIS A 129 -2.27 6.79 -17.26
CA HIS A 129 -2.04 7.69 -18.39
C HIS A 129 -0.92 7.23 -19.33
N GLY A 130 -0.07 6.28 -18.90
CA GLY A 130 0.94 5.68 -19.76
C GLY A 130 0.31 4.89 -20.90
N ASN A 131 1.02 4.80 -22.02
CA ASN A 131 0.54 4.02 -23.17
C ASN A 131 0.49 2.52 -22.82
N ALA A 132 -0.69 1.91 -22.87
CA ALA A 132 -0.91 0.49 -22.58
C ALA A 132 -0.65 -0.45 -23.78
N GLY A 133 -0.08 0.06 -24.87
CA GLY A 133 0.39 -0.74 -26.01
C GLY A 133 1.76 -1.37 -25.78
N ASP A 134 2.35 -1.84 -26.88
CA ASP A 134 3.68 -2.47 -26.86
C ASP A 134 4.78 -1.45 -26.47
N ALA A 135 5.63 -1.88 -25.55
CA ALA A 135 6.80 -1.19 -25.01
C ALA A 135 7.97 -1.27 -26.00
N VAL A 136 7.80 -0.64 -27.17
CA VAL A 136 8.78 -0.57 -28.25
C VAL A 136 10.08 0.15 -27.84
N GLU A 137 10.12 0.78 -26.67
CA GLU A 137 11.29 1.46 -26.11
C GLU A 137 12.35 0.49 -25.57
N PHE A 138 12.05 -0.81 -25.47
CA PHE A 138 12.96 -1.82 -24.93
C PHE A 138 13.59 -2.71 -26.02
N ALA A 139 14.75 -3.27 -25.70
CA ALA A 139 15.36 -4.36 -26.44
C ALA A 139 16.20 -5.25 -25.50
N PRO A 140 16.44 -6.53 -25.85
CA PRO A 140 17.41 -7.35 -25.14
C PRO A 140 18.82 -6.73 -25.26
N SER A 141 19.58 -6.73 -24.17
CA SER A 141 20.94 -6.19 -24.11
C SER A 141 21.89 -6.87 -25.11
N THR A 142 21.67 -8.14 -25.41
CA THR A 142 22.42 -8.92 -26.40
C THR A 142 22.17 -8.49 -27.84
N HIS A 143 21.03 -7.84 -28.12
CA HIS A 143 20.65 -7.38 -29.45
C HIS A 143 20.92 -5.89 -29.66
N LEU A 144 21.54 -5.21 -28.68
CA LEU A 144 21.72 -3.77 -28.70
C LEU A 144 23.18 -3.38 -28.50
N ASN A 145 23.68 -2.51 -29.38
CA ASN A 145 24.99 -1.89 -29.18
C ASN A 145 24.93 -0.95 -27.96
N ILE A 146 25.94 -0.96 -27.09
CA ILE A 146 26.02 -0.08 -25.91
C ILE A 146 25.81 1.41 -26.24
N LYS A 147 26.15 1.84 -27.47
CA LYS A 147 25.91 3.20 -27.99
C LYS A 147 24.44 3.59 -28.08
N LYS A 148 23.53 2.61 -28.09
CA LYS A 148 22.08 2.80 -28.17
C LYS A 148 21.38 2.61 -26.81
N ILE A 149 22.06 2.05 -25.81
CA ILE A 149 21.47 1.88 -24.47
C ILE A 149 21.23 3.25 -23.85
N LEU A 150 20.00 3.48 -23.39
CA LEU A 150 19.50 4.76 -22.88
C LEU A 150 19.78 5.91 -23.86
N GLY A 151 19.49 5.74 -25.15
CA GLY A 151 19.79 6.78 -26.15
C GLY A 151 21.27 7.18 -26.18
N GLY A 152 22.17 6.25 -25.81
CA GLY A 152 23.61 6.47 -25.73
C GLY A 152 24.09 7.26 -24.51
N PHE A 153 23.22 7.60 -23.56
CA PHE A 153 23.64 8.25 -22.30
C PHE A 153 24.54 7.34 -21.47
N LEU A 154 24.36 6.02 -21.53
CA LEU A 154 25.26 5.08 -20.86
C LEU A 154 26.71 5.25 -21.32
N LEU A 155 26.94 5.29 -22.64
CA LEU A 155 28.29 5.46 -23.17
C LEU A 155 28.85 6.85 -22.84
N ARG A 156 28.02 7.91 -22.91
CA ARG A 156 28.44 9.27 -22.53
C ARG A 156 28.92 9.32 -21.08
N ALA A 157 28.14 8.74 -20.16
CA ALA A 157 28.49 8.68 -18.74
C ALA A 157 29.76 7.86 -18.47
N ILE A 158 29.96 6.74 -19.18
CA ILE A 158 31.19 5.95 -19.05
C ILE A 158 32.41 6.76 -19.52
N LYS A 159 32.30 7.52 -20.61
CA LYS A 159 33.39 8.37 -21.12
C LYS A 159 33.78 9.47 -20.13
N ASP A 160 32.82 9.94 -19.33
CA ASP A 160 33.00 10.95 -18.30
C ASP A 160 33.62 10.40 -17.00
N THR A 161 33.75 9.08 -16.86
CA THR A 161 34.31 8.43 -15.68
C THR A 161 35.81 8.14 -15.85
N PRO A 162 36.65 8.32 -14.81
CA PRO A 162 38.02 7.80 -14.80
C PRO A 162 38.02 6.28 -15.08
N LYS A 163 38.94 5.80 -15.93
CA LYS A 163 39.01 4.38 -16.39
C LYS A 163 37.85 3.93 -17.30
N SER A 164 37.28 4.86 -18.08
CA SER A 164 36.20 4.61 -19.05
C SER A 164 36.34 3.33 -19.88
N PHE A 165 37.53 3.01 -20.38
CA PHE A 165 37.78 1.80 -21.18
C PHE A 165 37.55 0.51 -20.38
N ALA A 166 38.09 0.42 -19.16
CA ALA A 166 37.95 -0.78 -18.31
C ALA A 166 36.49 -0.99 -17.88
N ILE A 167 35.79 0.09 -17.52
CA ILE A 167 34.37 0.06 -17.16
C ILE A 167 33.51 -0.38 -18.35
N SER A 168 33.74 0.20 -19.54
CA SER A 168 33.02 -0.18 -20.75
C SER A 168 33.19 -1.66 -21.07
N LYS A 169 34.43 -2.18 -21.01
CA LYS A 169 34.71 -3.60 -21.30
C LYS A 169 34.07 -4.53 -20.29
N LYS A 170 34.09 -4.16 -19.00
CA LYS A 170 33.43 -4.92 -17.93
C LYS A 170 31.92 -4.96 -18.13
N LEU A 171 31.29 -3.81 -18.41
CA LEU A 171 29.85 -3.74 -18.57
C LEU A 171 29.37 -4.49 -19.81
N GLN A 172 30.08 -4.41 -20.94
CA GLN A 172 29.76 -5.19 -22.14
C GLN A 172 29.80 -6.70 -21.87
N ARG A 173 30.81 -7.18 -21.12
CA ARG A 173 30.88 -8.60 -20.72
C ARG A 173 29.68 -9.01 -19.87
N ILE A 174 29.33 -8.20 -18.87
CA ILE A 174 28.18 -8.46 -17.99
C ILE A 174 26.87 -8.50 -18.80
N LEU A 175 26.64 -7.52 -19.67
CA LEU A 175 25.42 -7.43 -20.49
C LEU A 175 25.30 -8.56 -21.53
N ALA A 176 26.44 -9.14 -21.92
CA ALA A 176 26.48 -10.32 -22.80
C ALA A 176 26.28 -11.63 -22.02
N SER A 177 26.86 -11.75 -20.82
CA SER A 177 26.76 -12.96 -20.00
C SER A 177 25.44 -13.08 -19.23
N ALA A 178 24.78 -11.96 -18.96
CA ALA A 178 23.48 -11.89 -18.29
C ALA A 178 22.52 -11.00 -19.11
N PRO A 179 21.90 -11.57 -20.17
CA PRO A 179 20.97 -10.83 -21.02
C PRO A 179 19.82 -10.23 -20.20
N GLN A 180 19.51 -8.97 -20.44
CA GLN A 180 18.44 -8.26 -19.76
C GLN A 180 17.75 -7.26 -20.69
N TRP A 181 16.52 -6.89 -20.36
CA TRP A 181 15.81 -5.83 -21.07
C TRP A 181 16.40 -4.46 -20.72
N VAL A 182 16.82 -3.72 -21.75
CA VAL A 182 17.37 -2.37 -21.62
C VAL A 182 16.55 -1.40 -22.47
N ILE A 183 16.46 -0.15 -22.00
CA ILE A 183 15.82 0.92 -22.76
C ILE A 183 16.74 1.33 -23.92
N ARG A 184 16.21 1.37 -25.14
CA ARG A 184 16.90 1.83 -26.36
C ARG A 184 16.53 3.27 -26.74
N ASP A 185 15.26 3.62 -26.60
CA ASP A 185 14.73 4.94 -26.94
C ASP A 185 14.55 5.74 -25.65
N PHE A 186 15.45 6.70 -25.42
CA PHE A 186 15.49 7.50 -24.20
C PHE A 186 16.15 8.85 -24.49
N SER A 187 15.56 9.90 -23.95
CA SER A 187 16.03 11.29 -24.05
C SER A 187 16.23 11.91 -22.67
N SER A 188 16.91 13.07 -22.61
CA SER A 188 16.95 13.86 -21.38
C SER A 188 15.56 14.33 -20.95
N ASP A 189 14.67 14.55 -21.91
CA ASP A 189 13.32 15.05 -21.64
C ASP A 189 12.46 13.98 -20.96
N ASP A 190 12.71 12.69 -21.24
CA ASP A 190 12.10 11.58 -20.49
C ASP A 190 12.56 11.60 -19.02
N PHE A 191 13.85 11.86 -18.78
CA PHE A 191 14.40 11.95 -17.42
C PHE A 191 13.87 13.16 -16.66
N VAL A 192 13.86 14.34 -17.28
CA VAL A 192 13.27 15.55 -16.66
C VAL A 192 11.76 15.38 -16.48
N GLY A 193 11.10 14.74 -17.44
CA GLY A 193 9.66 14.49 -17.42
C GLY A 193 9.21 13.65 -16.23
N ILE A 194 9.94 12.58 -15.88
CA ILE A 194 9.55 11.77 -14.72
C ILE A 194 9.72 12.52 -13.39
N TYR A 195 10.74 13.39 -13.28
CA TYR A 195 10.89 14.28 -12.12
C TYR A 195 9.80 15.35 -12.06
N PHE A 196 9.38 15.87 -13.22
CA PHE A 196 8.23 16.77 -13.29
C PHE A 196 6.94 16.09 -12.82
N VAL A 197 6.73 14.83 -13.20
CA VAL A 197 5.59 14.02 -12.71
C VAL A 197 5.67 13.79 -11.20
N GLU A 198 6.84 13.49 -10.63
CA GLU A 198 7.00 13.37 -9.17
C GLU A 198 6.69 14.69 -8.45
N GLY A 199 7.13 15.81 -9.00
CA GLY A 199 6.82 17.14 -8.46
C GLY A 199 5.34 17.48 -8.56
N LEU A 200 4.67 17.15 -9.66
CA LEU A 200 3.20 17.25 -9.78
C LEU A 200 2.50 16.33 -8.78
N ALA A 201 3.02 15.13 -8.53
CA ALA A 201 2.43 14.17 -7.59
C ALA A 201 2.56 14.65 -6.15
N TYR A 202 3.66 15.33 -5.80
CA TYR A 202 3.81 16.04 -4.54
C TYR A 202 2.73 17.13 -4.38
N GLN A 203 2.53 17.98 -5.40
CA GLN A 203 1.49 19.00 -5.36
C GLN A 203 0.07 18.41 -5.33
N TYR A 204 -0.16 17.31 -6.04
CA TYR A 204 -1.41 16.54 -6.00
C TYR A 204 -1.68 16.00 -4.58
N TRP A 205 -0.65 15.46 -3.91
CA TRP A 205 -0.75 15.04 -2.51
C TRP A 205 -1.08 16.21 -1.57
N ARG A 206 -0.43 17.38 -1.73
CA ARG A 206 -0.76 18.59 -0.93
C ARG A 206 -2.24 18.97 -1.09
N MET A 207 -2.74 18.94 -2.32
CA MET A 207 -4.15 19.21 -2.61
C MET A 207 -5.09 18.17 -2.00
N ALA A 208 -4.74 16.88 -2.03
CA ALA A 208 -5.50 15.83 -1.36
C ALA A 208 -5.48 15.99 0.17
N ALA A 209 -4.37 16.43 0.75
CA ALA A 209 -4.28 16.76 2.18
C ALA A 209 -5.16 17.97 2.54
N LEU A 210 -5.16 19.02 1.72
CA LEU A 210 -6.06 20.16 1.86
C LEU A 210 -7.54 19.75 1.80
N LEU A 211 -7.92 18.90 0.84
CA LEU A 211 -9.28 18.35 0.74
C LEU A 211 -9.69 17.58 2.00
N ARG A 212 -8.79 16.75 2.56
CA ARG A 212 -9.04 16.06 3.84
C ARG A 212 -9.29 17.03 5.00
N SER A 213 -8.50 18.10 5.10
CA SER A 213 -8.67 19.10 6.15
C SER A 213 -9.99 19.88 5.99
N LEU A 214 -10.30 20.32 4.77
CA LEU A 214 -11.59 20.98 4.45
C LEU A 214 -12.77 20.06 4.77
N GLY A 215 -12.66 18.78 4.41
CA GLY A 215 -13.64 17.74 4.70
C GLY A 215 -13.93 17.54 6.20
N LYS A 216 -12.92 17.75 7.05
CA LYS A 216 -13.04 17.71 8.51
C LYS A 216 -13.59 19.01 9.10
N GLY A 217 -13.80 20.05 8.28
CA GLY A 217 -14.34 21.35 8.71
C GLY A 217 -13.30 22.47 8.85
N ALA A 218 -12.07 22.29 8.36
CA ALA A 218 -11.07 23.37 8.41
C ALA A 218 -11.50 24.58 7.58
N SER A 219 -11.14 25.78 8.06
CA SER A 219 -11.22 27.02 7.29
C SER A 219 -9.83 27.38 6.77
N VAL A 220 -9.75 27.97 5.58
CA VAL A 220 -8.48 28.30 4.93
C VAL A 220 -8.52 29.68 4.29
N GLU A 221 -7.37 30.34 4.25
CA GLU A 221 -7.16 31.58 3.50
C GLU A 221 -6.05 31.37 2.48
N PHE A 222 -6.34 31.64 1.21
CA PHE A 222 -5.37 31.53 0.13
C PHE A 222 -4.59 32.83 -0.06
N THR A 223 -3.29 32.70 -0.28
CA THR A 223 -2.34 33.79 -0.54
C THR A 223 -2.26 34.11 -2.04
N ALA A 224 -1.67 35.27 -2.39
CA ALA A 224 -1.51 35.69 -3.78
C ALA A 224 -0.55 34.77 -4.56
N GLU A 225 0.32 34.07 -3.83
CA GLU A 225 1.27 33.09 -4.33
C GLU A 225 0.64 31.70 -4.49
N GLY A 226 -0.65 31.54 -4.16
CA GLY A 226 -1.40 30.30 -4.26
C GLY A 226 -1.09 29.28 -3.14
N ASP A 227 -0.35 29.67 -2.10
CA ASP A 227 -0.27 28.93 -0.83
C ASP A 227 -1.49 29.23 0.06
N TRP A 228 -1.66 28.52 1.17
CA TRP A 228 -2.78 28.71 2.09
C TRP A 228 -2.37 28.65 3.56
N ASN A 229 -3.12 29.38 4.38
CA ASN A 229 -3.03 29.32 5.83
C ASN A 229 -4.30 28.67 6.39
N TYR A 230 -4.11 27.74 7.32
CA TYR A 230 -5.21 27.18 8.07
C TYR A 230 -5.68 28.16 9.14
N HIS A 231 -6.99 28.37 9.23
CA HIS A 231 -7.65 29.12 10.29
C HIS A 231 -8.39 28.12 11.16
N THR A 232 -7.71 27.65 12.21
CA THR A 232 -8.16 26.58 13.10
C THR A 232 -8.33 27.10 14.53
N THR A 233 -9.19 26.43 15.29
CA THR A 233 -9.26 26.63 16.74
C THR A 233 -8.23 25.71 17.42
N PRO A 234 -7.73 26.06 18.62
CA PRO A 234 -6.85 25.16 19.38
C PRO A 234 -7.44 23.77 19.60
N GLU A 235 -8.77 23.69 19.73
CA GLU A 235 -9.50 22.42 19.82
C GLU A 235 -9.36 21.59 18.54
N PHE A 236 -9.58 22.20 17.37
CA PHE A 236 -9.47 21.50 16.09
C PHE A 236 -8.04 21.02 15.80
N ASP A 237 -7.04 21.83 16.14
CA ASP A 237 -5.63 21.44 16.02
C ASP A 237 -5.32 20.21 16.88
N ALA A 238 -5.81 20.18 18.13
CA ALA A 238 -5.63 19.03 19.00
C ALA A 238 -6.33 17.76 18.46
N LEU A 239 -7.48 17.88 17.79
CA LEU A 239 -8.14 16.76 17.12
C LEU A 239 -7.30 16.25 15.92
N LEU A 240 -6.72 17.16 15.13
CA LEU A 240 -5.83 16.81 14.03
C LEU A 240 -4.58 16.08 14.52
N VAL A 241 -3.95 16.57 15.59
CA VAL A 241 -2.79 15.91 16.21
C VAL A 241 -3.16 14.50 16.68
N SER A 242 -4.32 14.35 17.32
CA SER A 242 -4.81 13.05 17.79
C SER A 242 -4.95 12.03 16.65
N ILE A 243 -5.62 12.38 15.54
CA ILE A 243 -5.79 11.41 14.43
C ILE A 243 -4.47 11.13 13.70
N ASP A 244 -3.60 12.13 13.55
CA ASP A 244 -2.30 11.95 12.90
C ASP A 244 -1.41 11.00 13.73
N SER A 245 -1.37 11.16 15.05
CA SER A 245 -0.60 10.25 15.93
C SER A 245 -1.15 8.83 15.91
N ARG A 246 -2.48 8.69 15.98
CA ARG A 246 -3.16 7.39 15.97
C ARG A 246 -3.02 6.64 14.63
N THR A 247 -2.93 7.37 13.52
CA THR A 247 -2.75 6.77 12.19
C THR A 247 -1.28 6.48 11.84
N ALA A 248 -0.31 7.08 12.54
CA ALA A 248 1.11 6.85 12.30
C ALA A 248 1.54 5.41 12.63
N GLU A 249 0.85 4.76 13.57
CA GLU A 249 1.17 3.41 14.04
C GLU A 249 0.38 2.30 13.31
N GLN A 250 -0.51 2.69 12.39
CA GLN A 250 -1.41 1.74 11.71
C GLN A 250 -0.67 0.79 10.76
N ARG A 251 -1.14 -0.46 10.75
CA ARG A 251 -0.64 -1.55 9.90
C ARG A 251 -1.71 -1.95 8.88
N MET A 252 -1.36 -2.72 7.86
CA MET A 252 -2.35 -3.33 6.96
C MET A 252 -2.94 -4.59 7.58
N ASP A 253 -3.88 -4.41 8.49
CA ASP A 253 -4.60 -5.45 9.23
C ASP A 253 -6.11 -5.42 8.94
N HIS A 254 -6.53 -4.66 7.92
CA HIS A 254 -7.94 -4.53 7.55
C HIS A 254 -8.14 -4.44 6.03
N SER A 255 -9.33 -4.83 5.55
CA SER A 255 -9.81 -4.52 4.19
C SER A 255 -10.79 -3.35 4.21
N LEU A 256 -10.99 -2.67 3.07
CA LEU A 256 -11.90 -1.49 3.02
C LEU A 256 -13.34 -1.82 3.37
N ILE A 257 -13.76 -3.08 3.25
CA ILE A 257 -15.12 -3.48 3.63
C ILE A 257 -15.34 -3.48 5.15
N GLY A 258 -14.28 -3.33 5.97
CA GLY A 258 -14.39 -3.32 7.43
C GLY A 258 -14.21 -4.69 8.06
N VAL A 259 -13.40 -5.55 7.43
CA VAL A 259 -12.95 -6.79 8.02
C VAL A 259 -11.54 -6.56 8.56
N TRP A 260 -11.34 -6.85 9.83
CA TRP A 260 -10.04 -6.78 10.50
C TRP A 260 -9.49 -8.20 10.71
N PHE A 261 -8.18 -8.36 10.62
CA PHE A 261 -7.50 -9.62 10.88
C PHE A 261 -6.26 -9.40 11.72
N ALA A 262 -6.23 -10.01 12.89
CA ALA A 262 -5.06 -10.01 13.76
C ALA A 262 -3.85 -10.59 13.02
N LYS A 263 -2.68 -9.97 13.20
CA LYS A 263 -1.43 -10.51 12.67
C LYS A 263 -1.25 -11.95 13.15
N ALA A 264 -1.08 -12.88 12.22
CA ALA A 264 -0.73 -14.25 12.57
C ALA A 264 0.59 -14.26 13.34
N THR A 265 0.61 -14.94 14.49
CA THR A 265 1.85 -15.37 15.12
C THR A 265 2.61 -16.24 14.12
N ASP A 266 3.93 -16.16 14.12
CA ASP A 266 4.85 -16.72 13.12
C ASP A 266 4.67 -18.24 12.85
N SER A 267 3.59 -18.63 12.17
CA SER A 267 3.44 -19.96 11.63
C SER A 267 4.26 -20.03 10.35
N VAL A 268 5.26 -20.90 10.33
CA VAL A 268 6.02 -21.22 9.13
C VAL A 268 5.13 -22.14 8.29
N GLY A 269 4.53 -21.60 7.23
CA GLY A 269 3.63 -22.34 6.34
C GLY A 269 3.89 -22.04 4.86
N SER A 270 3.48 -22.96 3.98
CA SER A 270 3.68 -22.96 2.51
C SER A 270 2.84 -21.90 1.75
N GLU A 271 1.99 -21.15 2.45
CA GLU A 271 0.99 -20.22 1.89
C GLU A 271 1.31 -18.75 2.17
N LYS A 272 2.60 -18.41 2.35
CA LYS A 272 3.04 -17.01 2.46
C LYS A 272 3.35 -16.42 1.08
N LEU A 273 2.78 -15.26 0.80
CA LEU A 273 3.10 -14.45 -0.37
C LEU A 273 4.28 -13.53 -0.07
N LEU A 274 5.27 -13.47 -0.96
CA LEU A 274 6.32 -12.46 -0.89
C LEU A 274 5.85 -11.17 -1.59
N VAL A 275 5.77 -10.07 -0.85
CA VAL A 275 5.33 -8.77 -1.38
C VAL A 275 6.49 -7.77 -1.28
N PRO A 276 7.00 -7.24 -2.41
CA PRO A 276 7.97 -6.15 -2.36
C PRO A 276 7.28 -4.86 -1.92
N VAL A 277 7.62 -4.39 -0.72
CA VAL A 277 7.16 -3.10 -0.19
C VAL A 277 8.27 -2.07 -0.35
N TYR A 278 7.93 -0.81 -0.62
CA TYR A 278 8.94 0.23 -0.73
C TYR A 278 9.72 0.39 0.58
N ASN A 279 11.05 0.56 0.47
CA ASN A 279 11.96 0.68 1.61
C ASN A 279 12.17 2.16 2.01
N PHE A 280 11.09 2.81 2.45
CA PHE A 280 11.10 4.24 2.83
C PHE A 280 12.09 4.52 3.97
N GLU A 281 12.12 3.63 4.96
CA GLU A 281 13.02 3.69 6.12
C GLU A 281 14.49 3.35 5.79
N LYS A 282 14.80 3.02 4.53
CA LYS A 282 16.16 2.71 4.05
C LYS A 282 16.85 1.57 4.82
N ARG A 283 16.07 0.58 5.28
CA ARG A 283 16.56 -0.60 6.01
C ARG A 283 17.64 -1.34 5.21
N ASP A 284 18.68 -1.79 5.90
CA ASP A 284 19.72 -2.63 5.31
C ASP A 284 19.15 -4.04 5.03
N ILE A 285 19.18 -4.47 3.77
CA ILE A 285 18.73 -5.82 3.37
C ILE A 285 19.87 -6.85 3.50
N ALA A 286 21.11 -6.40 3.70
CA ALA A 286 22.27 -7.28 3.75
C ALA A 286 22.15 -8.42 4.79
N PRO A 287 21.58 -8.22 6.01
CA PRO A 287 21.35 -9.32 6.95
C PRO A 287 20.51 -10.44 6.34
N LEU A 288 19.36 -10.10 5.74
CA LEU A 288 18.46 -11.07 5.11
C LEU A 288 19.15 -11.86 3.99
N ILE A 289 19.95 -11.19 3.15
CA ILE A 289 20.65 -11.84 2.03
C ILE A 289 21.78 -12.74 2.53
N ARG A 290 22.47 -12.36 3.61
CA ARG A 290 23.50 -13.19 4.26
C ARG A 290 22.89 -14.43 4.90
N ASP A 291 21.72 -14.33 5.51
CA ASP A 291 20.98 -15.47 6.07
C ASP A 291 20.60 -16.49 4.97
N MET A 292 20.47 -16.03 3.73
CA MET A 292 20.25 -16.89 2.56
C MET A 292 21.54 -17.46 1.95
N GLY A 293 22.71 -17.14 2.51
CA GLY A 293 24.00 -17.72 2.14
C GLY A 293 24.80 -16.95 1.08
N LEU A 294 24.41 -15.72 0.72
CA LEU A 294 25.25 -14.86 -0.14
C LEU A 294 26.04 -13.86 0.69
N ASP A 295 27.32 -13.72 0.36
CA ASP A 295 28.16 -12.66 0.91
C ASP A 295 27.85 -11.33 0.22
N VAL A 296 27.30 -10.39 0.99
CA VAL A 296 27.00 -9.03 0.56
C VAL A 296 27.49 -8.03 1.60
N GLN A 297 27.98 -6.88 1.11
CA GLN A 297 28.43 -5.79 1.96
C GLN A 297 27.29 -5.26 2.85
N GLN A 298 27.63 -4.87 4.08
CA GLN A 298 26.69 -4.14 4.95
C GLN A 298 26.27 -2.81 4.32
N GLY A 299 25.07 -2.34 4.68
CA GLY A 299 24.50 -1.11 4.14
C GLY A 299 23.94 -1.27 2.73
N LEU A 300 23.52 -2.47 2.34
CA LEU A 300 22.84 -2.69 1.07
C LEU A 300 21.40 -2.20 1.19
N THR A 301 21.17 -0.95 0.81
CA THR A 301 19.82 -0.38 0.72
C THR A 301 19.29 -0.52 -0.71
N LEU A 302 18.17 -1.22 -0.86
CA LEU A 302 17.43 -1.34 -2.12
C LEU A 302 16.11 -0.59 -2.03
N ASN A 303 15.49 -0.30 -3.17
CA ASN A 303 14.24 0.46 -3.25
C ASN A 303 13.04 -0.29 -2.63
N PHE A 304 13.08 -1.62 -2.58
CA PHE A 304 12.05 -2.45 -1.97
C PHE A 304 12.64 -3.38 -0.91
N PHE A 305 11.84 -3.64 0.11
CA PHE A 305 12.06 -4.62 1.16
C PHE A 305 11.07 -5.78 0.97
N PRO A 306 11.49 -7.04 1.13
CA PRO A 306 10.57 -8.17 1.04
C PRO A 306 9.73 -8.29 2.32
N ALA A 307 8.41 -8.16 2.18
CA ALA A 307 7.44 -8.47 3.22
C ALA A 307 6.75 -9.80 2.93
N THR A 308 6.17 -10.43 3.95
CA THR A 308 5.34 -11.62 3.80
C THR A 308 3.88 -11.30 4.09
N PHE A 309 2.98 -11.85 3.29
CA PHE A 309 1.54 -11.77 3.50
C PHE A 309 0.96 -13.18 3.72
N ASP A 310 0.10 -13.33 4.74
CA ASP A 310 -0.51 -14.59 5.13
C ASP A 310 -1.84 -14.82 4.39
N VAL A 311 -1.80 -15.69 3.38
CA VAL A 311 -2.98 -16.04 2.56
C VAL A 311 -4.02 -16.78 3.39
N ALA A 312 -3.62 -17.69 4.29
CA ALA A 312 -4.53 -18.50 5.07
C ALA A 312 -5.36 -17.63 6.03
N SER A 313 -4.71 -16.69 6.71
CA SER A 313 -5.43 -15.74 7.58
C SER A 313 -6.38 -14.85 6.79
N TYR A 314 -5.98 -14.39 5.60
CA TYR A 314 -6.85 -13.58 4.76
C TYR A 314 -8.06 -14.37 4.23
N LEU A 315 -7.87 -15.64 3.84
CA LEU A 315 -8.95 -16.55 3.44
C LEU A 315 -9.92 -16.79 4.57
N ARG A 316 -9.42 -17.08 5.79
CA ARG A 316 -10.26 -17.34 6.96
C ARG A 316 -11.22 -16.18 7.25
N VAL A 317 -10.72 -14.94 7.24
CA VAL A 317 -11.51 -13.76 7.61
C VAL A 317 -12.30 -13.16 6.44
N HIS A 318 -12.12 -13.64 5.20
CA HIS A 318 -12.89 -13.15 4.04
C HIS A 318 -13.65 -14.26 3.30
N GLY A 319 -13.62 -15.50 3.78
CA GLY A 319 -14.21 -16.67 3.13
C GLY A 319 -15.70 -16.51 2.84
N ASP A 320 -16.44 -15.88 3.77
CA ASP A 320 -17.87 -15.62 3.65
C ASP A 320 -18.22 -14.70 2.46
N PHE A 321 -17.26 -13.92 1.95
CA PHE A 321 -17.45 -13.07 0.78
C PHE A 321 -17.16 -13.79 -0.55
N SER A 322 -16.70 -15.04 -0.54
CA SER A 322 -16.28 -15.77 -1.74
C SER A 322 -17.42 -15.95 -2.74
N GLU A 323 -18.64 -16.24 -2.28
CA GLU A 323 -19.80 -16.36 -3.17
C GLU A 323 -20.16 -15.03 -3.84
N SER A 324 -20.12 -13.93 -3.08
CA SER A 324 -20.35 -12.58 -3.60
C SER A 324 -19.27 -12.17 -4.61
N LEU A 325 -18.01 -12.54 -4.34
CA LEU A 325 -16.89 -12.30 -5.26
C LEU A 325 -17.08 -13.09 -6.56
N PHE A 326 -17.47 -14.37 -6.47
CA PHE A 326 -17.75 -15.22 -7.62
C PHE A 326 -18.88 -14.66 -8.48
N LYS A 327 -20.00 -14.23 -7.88
CA LYS A 327 -21.12 -13.59 -8.61
C LYS A 327 -20.67 -12.33 -9.36
N ARG A 328 -19.74 -11.57 -8.80
CA ARG A 328 -19.29 -10.29 -9.38
C ARG A 328 -18.22 -10.47 -10.46
N TYR A 329 -17.23 -11.31 -10.21
CA TYR A 329 -16.02 -11.39 -11.03
C TYR A 329 -15.80 -12.75 -11.71
N GLY A 330 -16.58 -13.78 -11.36
CA GLY A 330 -16.48 -15.12 -11.93
C GLY A 330 -15.36 -15.97 -11.36
N PHE A 331 -14.80 -15.61 -10.20
CA PHE A 331 -13.81 -16.41 -9.47
C PHE A 331 -14.06 -16.39 -7.97
N THR A 332 -13.72 -17.50 -7.30
CA THR A 332 -13.70 -17.60 -5.85
C THR A 332 -12.50 -16.87 -5.25
N LEU A 333 -12.58 -16.49 -3.97
CA LEU A 333 -11.46 -15.85 -3.28
C LEU A 333 -10.21 -16.75 -3.25
N GLU A 334 -10.41 -18.05 -3.08
CA GLU A 334 -9.34 -19.05 -3.12
C GLU A 334 -8.67 -19.10 -4.49
N ALA A 335 -9.42 -19.25 -5.59
CA ALA A 335 -8.85 -19.27 -6.93
C ALA A 335 -8.02 -18.00 -7.21
N PHE A 336 -8.49 -16.84 -6.76
CA PHE A 336 -7.79 -15.57 -6.91
C PHE A 336 -6.45 -15.53 -6.16
N LEU A 337 -6.45 -15.87 -4.86
CA LEU A 337 -5.24 -15.82 -4.03
C LEU A 337 -4.21 -16.87 -4.44
N PHE A 338 -4.67 -18.07 -4.80
CA PHE A 338 -3.78 -19.12 -5.31
C PHE A 338 -3.22 -18.77 -6.69
N THR A 339 -3.94 -18.01 -7.52
CA THR A 339 -3.40 -17.43 -8.76
C THR A 339 -2.25 -16.46 -8.46
N ILE A 340 -2.43 -15.54 -7.51
CA ILE A 340 -1.36 -14.61 -7.09
C ILE A 340 -0.16 -15.38 -6.52
N LEU A 341 -0.40 -16.42 -5.71
CA LEU A 341 0.64 -17.27 -5.15
C LEU A 341 1.44 -18.00 -6.23
N ALA A 342 0.77 -18.54 -7.24
CA ALA A 342 1.44 -19.19 -8.36
C ALA A 342 2.31 -18.19 -9.15
N LEU A 343 1.80 -16.99 -9.42
CA LEU A 343 2.55 -15.93 -10.09
C LEU A 343 3.76 -15.46 -9.28
N ASN A 344 3.61 -15.35 -7.96
CA ASN A 344 4.70 -14.99 -7.05
C ASN A 344 5.81 -16.05 -7.06
N ARG A 345 5.44 -17.34 -7.05
CA ARG A 345 6.38 -18.46 -7.19
C ARG A 345 7.08 -18.46 -8.55
N LEU A 346 6.37 -18.19 -9.64
CA LEU A 346 6.96 -18.05 -10.98
C LEU A 346 8.00 -16.93 -11.06
N ALA A 347 7.78 -15.82 -10.34
CA ALA A 347 8.75 -14.74 -10.30
C ALA A 347 10.03 -15.11 -9.54
N LEU A 348 9.94 -15.97 -8.53
CA LEU A 348 11.07 -16.41 -7.72
C LEU A 348 11.80 -17.62 -8.31
N ILE A 349 11.08 -18.61 -8.82
CA ILE A 349 11.62 -19.89 -9.32
C ILE A 349 11.47 -19.94 -10.85
N PRO A 350 12.58 -19.92 -11.61
CA PRO A 350 12.52 -20.07 -13.07
C PRO A 350 11.86 -21.40 -13.47
N LEU A 351 11.10 -21.39 -14.56
CA LEU A 351 10.34 -22.56 -15.04
C LEU A 351 11.17 -23.85 -15.17
N GLY A 352 12.38 -23.75 -15.72
CA GLY A 352 13.29 -24.90 -15.85
C GLY A 352 13.88 -25.39 -14.52
N ALA A 353 13.80 -24.59 -13.46
CA ALA A 353 14.28 -24.94 -12.12
C ALA A 353 13.22 -25.66 -11.27
N VAL A 354 11.92 -25.54 -11.59
CA VAL A 354 10.84 -26.29 -10.93
C VAL A 354 11.02 -27.80 -11.14
N ALA A 355 11.65 -28.20 -12.24
CA ALA A 355 11.97 -29.60 -12.55
C ALA A 355 13.32 -30.08 -11.97
N LEU A 356 14.08 -29.22 -11.28
CA LEU A 356 15.37 -29.58 -10.70
C LEU A 356 15.16 -29.98 -9.22
N ASP A 357 15.29 -31.25 -8.88
CA ASP A 357 15.22 -31.74 -7.49
C ASP A 357 16.45 -31.36 -6.62
N ASN A 358 17.14 -30.26 -6.93
CA ASN A 358 18.38 -29.87 -6.25
C ASN A 358 18.35 -28.40 -5.81
N LEU A 359 18.00 -28.20 -4.54
CA LEU A 359 17.91 -26.89 -3.88
C LEU A 359 19.21 -26.08 -3.95
N GLU A 360 20.38 -26.74 -3.91
CA GLU A 360 21.68 -26.05 -3.99
C GLU A 360 21.92 -25.41 -5.37
N ARG A 361 21.37 -26.01 -6.44
CA ARG A 361 21.43 -25.42 -7.79
C ARG A 361 20.41 -24.29 -8.00
N ILE A 362 19.29 -24.34 -7.29
CA ILE A 362 18.21 -23.35 -7.40
C ILE A 362 18.48 -22.12 -6.53
N ARG A 363 19.16 -22.28 -5.39
CA ARG A 363 19.39 -21.22 -4.40
C ARG A 363 20.00 -19.94 -5.00
N PRO A 364 21.06 -19.97 -5.84
CA PRO A 364 21.60 -18.75 -6.44
C PRO A 364 20.59 -18.01 -7.33
N LEU A 365 19.77 -18.75 -8.07
CA LEU A 365 18.72 -18.19 -8.93
C LEU A 365 17.60 -17.54 -8.10
N LEU A 366 17.19 -18.19 -7.01
CA LEU A 366 16.20 -17.64 -6.08
C LEU A 366 16.68 -16.31 -5.50
N ILE A 367 17.92 -16.26 -5.02
CA ILE A 367 18.46 -15.05 -4.39
C ILE A 367 18.63 -13.94 -5.43
N GLN A 368 19.07 -14.27 -6.65
CA GLN A 368 19.13 -13.29 -7.74
C GLN A 368 17.73 -12.75 -8.10
N ASN A 369 16.71 -13.61 -8.13
CA ASN A 369 15.34 -13.19 -8.43
C ASN A 369 14.73 -12.36 -7.30
N LEU A 370 15.02 -12.72 -6.05
CA LEU A 370 14.66 -11.93 -4.88
C LEU A 370 15.31 -10.55 -4.91
N LEU A 371 16.62 -10.47 -5.20
CA LEU A 371 17.33 -9.19 -5.32
C LEU A 371 16.73 -8.33 -6.44
N ASN A 372 16.39 -8.92 -7.59
CA ASN A 372 15.70 -8.21 -8.66
C ASN A 372 14.34 -7.67 -8.20
N LEU A 373 13.55 -8.45 -7.45
CA LEU A 373 12.28 -7.98 -6.88
C LEU A 373 12.51 -6.86 -5.85
N CYS A 374 13.54 -6.97 -5.02
CA CYS A 374 13.89 -5.93 -4.04
C CYS A 374 14.44 -4.66 -4.71
N GLN A 375 14.99 -4.76 -5.93
CA GLN A 375 15.48 -3.59 -6.68
C GLN A 375 14.37 -2.82 -7.40
N ARG A 376 13.38 -3.52 -7.99
CA ARG A 376 12.41 -2.89 -8.90
C ARG A 376 10.94 -3.30 -8.68
N GLY A 377 10.65 -4.21 -7.76
CA GLY A 377 9.28 -4.66 -7.44
C GLY A 377 8.59 -5.51 -8.52
N TYR A 378 9.21 -5.72 -9.69
CA TYR A 378 8.62 -6.47 -10.80
C TYR A 378 9.62 -7.39 -11.53
N ARG A 379 9.09 -8.28 -12.37
CA ARG A 379 9.85 -9.01 -13.40
C ARG A 379 9.19 -8.92 -14.77
N ILE A 380 9.99 -9.03 -15.83
CA ILE A 380 9.49 -9.26 -17.19
C ILE A 380 9.53 -10.76 -17.42
N VAL A 381 8.40 -11.35 -17.82
CA VAL A 381 8.26 -12.78 -18.06
C VAL A 381 7.74 -13.03 -19.47
N GLY A 382 8.20 -14.10 -20.11
CA GLY A 382 7.62 -14.59 -21.35
C GLY A 382 6.31 -15.32 -21.08
N ILE A 383 5.27 -14.99 -21.84
CA ILE A 383 3.95 -15.60 -21.83
C ILE A 383 3.60 -15.96 -23.28
N ASP A 384 4.48 -16.73 -23.92
CA ASP A 384 4.32 -17.20 -25.31
C ASP A 384 3.13 -18.17 -25.48
N HIS A 385 2.63 -18.70 -24.36
CA HIS A 385 1.53 -19.66 -24.27
C HIS A 385 0.56 -19.26 -23.16
N ASP A 386 -0.65 -19.81 -23.21
CA ASP A 386 -1.64 -19.66 -22.15
C ASP A 386 -1.03 -20.02 -20.78
N PRO A 387 -0.98 -19.10 -19.80
CA PRO A 387 -0.30 -19.36 -18.53
C PRO A 387 -1.09 -20.30 -17.60
N ILE A 388 -2.34 -20.62 -17.93
CA ILE A 388 -3.26 -21.38 -17.08
C ILE A 388 -2.76 -22.79 -16.73
N PRO A 389 -2.29 -23.64 -17.68
CA PRO A 389 -1.82 -24.99 -17.33
C PRO A 389 -0.65 -24.96 -16.35
N LEU A 390 0.24 -23.99 -16.52
CA LEU A 390 1.39 -23.78 -15.65
C LEU A 390 0.95 -23.31 -14.26
N ILE A 391 0.09 -22.29 -14.18
CA ILE A 391 -0.46 -21.80 -12.91
C ILE A 391 -1.15 -22.94 -12.17
N ARG A 392 -1.99 -23.74 -12.85
CA ARG A 392 -2.68 -24.89 -12.27
C ARG A 392 -1.69 -25.93 -11.73
N SER A 393 -0.61 -26.21 -12.45
CA SER A 393 0.44 -27.14 -11.98
C SER A 393 1.11 -26.67 -10.69
N ILE A 394 1.39 -25.37 -10.58
CA ILE A 394 2.03 -24.77 -9.39
C ILE A 394 1.05 -24.77 -8.21
N ILE A 395 -0.22 -24.46 -8.46
CA ILE A 395 -1.28 -24.53 -7.44
C ILE A 395 -1.40 -25.97 -6.92
N LYS A 396 -1.51 -26.97 -7.80
CA LYS A 396 -1.60 -28.38 -7.40
C LYS A 396 -0.38 -28.86 -6.61
N ALA A 397 0.82 -28.38 -6.96
CA ALA A 397 2.02 -28.69 -6.20
C ALA A 397 2.04 -28.01 -4.81
N ALA A 398 1.42 -26.83 -4.68
CA ALA A 398 1.34 -26.08 -3.43
C ALA A 398 0.24 -26.58 -2.49
N SER A 399 -0.91 -26.92 -3.06
CA SER A 399 -2.15 -27.35 -2.41
C SER A 399 -2.81 -28.43 -3.26
N PRO A 400 -2.48 -29.72 -3.03
CA PRO A 400 -3.01 -30.83 -3.83
C PRO A 400 -4.53 -30.96 -3.81
N SER A 401 -5.18 -30.49 -2.73
CA SER A 401 -6.64 -30.48 -2.56
C SER A 401 -7.34 -29.39 -3.35
N SER A 402 -6.65 -28.33 -3.75
CA SER A 402 -7.27 -27.23 -4.50
C SER A 402 -7.56 -27.66 -5.94
N ASP A 403 -8.81 -27.52 -6.39
CA ASP A 403 -9.24 -27.83 -7.75
C ASP A 403 -10.07 -26.69 -8.33
N PHE A 404 -9.39 -25.76 -9.00
CA PHE A 404 -10.01 -24.58 -9.60
C PHE A 404 -10.22 -24.80 -11.10
N SER A 405 -11.36 -24.33 -11.60
CA SER A 405 -11.64 -24.39 -13.04
C SER A 405 -10.69 -23.48 -13.84
N GLU A 406 -10.41 -23.83 -15.09
CA GLU A 406 -9.59 -23.00 -15.97
C GLU A 406 -10.21 -21.61 -16.19
N GLU A 407 -11.55 -21.52 -16.20
CA GLU A 407 -12.28 -20.25 -16.33
C GLU A 407 -12.06 -19.36 -15.10
N GLU A 408 -12.16 -19.88 -13.87
CA GLU A 408 -11.90 -19.07 -12.66
C GLU A 408 -10.47 -18.52 -12.62
N LEU A 409 -9.48 -19.35 -12.98
CA LEU A 409 -8.09 -18.93 -13.07
C LEU A 409 -7.90 -17.87 -14.15
N ARG A 410 -8.57 -18.01 -15.31
CA ARG A 410 -8.53 -17.01 -16.40
C ARG A 410 -9.15 -15.69 -15.97
N ARG A 411 -10.31 -15.72 -15.33
CA ARG A 411 -10.97 -14.52 -14.77
C ARG A 411 -10.10 -13.82 -13.72
N SER A 412 -9.39 -14.60 -12.91
CA SER A 412 -8.44 -14.06 -11.93
C SER A 412 -7.28 -13.32 -12.63
N ILE A 413 -6.71 -13.89 -13.69
CA ILE A 413 -5.65 -13.24 -14.48
C ILE A 413 -6.18 -11.97 -15.17
N ASP A 414 -7.36 -12.05 -15.80
CA ASP A 414 -7.98 -10.92 -16.49
C ASP A 414 -8.23 -9.75 -15.53
N PHE A 415 -8.66 -10.03 -14.31
CA PHE A 415 -8.82 -9.02 -13.26
C PHE A 415 -7.49 -8.35 -12.88
N LEU A 416 -6.41 -9.14 -12.83
CA LEU A 416 -5.07 -8.68 -12.48
C LEU A 416 -4.36 -7.96 -13.64
N GLN A 417 -4.98 -7.86 -14.82
CA GLN A 417 -4.38 -7.28 -16.02
C GLN A 417 -4.76 -5.82 -16.25
N LEU A 418 -3.75 -4.98 -16.48
CA LEU A 418 -3.95 -3.63 -16.98
C LEU A 418 -4.35 -3.67 -18.45
N SER A 419 -5.49 -3.07 -18.77
CA SER A 419 -5.97 -2.85 -20.14
C SER A 419 -6.42 -1.41 -20.31
N SER A 420 -6.50 -0.95 -21.57
CA SER A 420 -7.00 0.39 -21.89
C SER A 420 -8.41 0.67 -21.33
N LEU A 421 -9.24 -0.37 -21.19
CA LEU A 421 -10.58 -0.26 -20.61
C LEU A 421 -10.52 0.09 -19.11
N VAL A 422 -9.62 -0.55 -18.35
CA VAL A 422 -9.51 -0.36 -16.90
C VAL A 422 -8.65 0.86 -16.52
N GLN A 423 -7.78 1.34 -17.43
CA GLN A 423 -6.99 2.56 -17.21
C GLN A 423 -7.85 3.75 -16.77
N ASN A 424 -9.00 3.95 -17.43
CA ASN A 424 -9.92 5.05 -17.12
C ASN A 424 -10.60 4.93 -15.73
N GLN A 425 -10.53 3.76 -15.09
CA GLN A 425 -11.09 3.51 -13.76
C GLN A 425 -10.08 3.80 -12.65
N ILE A 426 -8.80 3.97 -12.98
CA ILE A 426 -7.76 4.31 -12.01
C ILE A 426 -8.00 5.74 -11.53
N SER A 427 -8.10 5.92 -10.22
CA SER A 427 -8.15 7.23 -9.58
C SER A 427 -6.88 7.43 -8.78
N LEU A 428 -6.20 8.56 -8.95
CA LEU A 428 -4.90 8.75 -8.29
C LEU A 428 -5.05 8.99 -6.79
N TRP A 429 -6.12 9.68 -6.38
CA TRP A 429 -6.35 10.00 -4.97
C TRP A 429 -6.82 8.80 -4.14
N SER A 430 -7.54 7.85 -4.74
CA SER A 430 -7.93 6.61 -4.05
C SER A 430 -6.90 5.50 -4.20
N GLY A 431 -5.86 5.71 -5.02
CA GLY A 431 -4.98 4.66 -5.48
C GLY A 431 -5.57 3.73 -6.54
N GLY A 432 -6.87 3.81 -6.83
CA GLY A 432 -7.57 3.09 -7.90
C GLY A 432 -7.45 1.56 -7.86
N PRO A 433 -8.12 0.84 -8.79
CA PRO A 433 -7.76 -0.54 -9.08
C PRO A 433 -6.28 -0.61 -9.47
N ARG A 434 -5.60 -1.63 -8.97
CA ARG A 434 -4.20 -1.92 -9.27
C ARG A 434 -4.09 -3.26 -9.97
N HIS A 435 -2.99 -3.47 -10.69
CA HIS A 435 -2.84 -4.60 -11.59
C HIS A 435 -1.44 -5.21 -11.44
N LEU A 436 -1.35 -6.54 -11.55
CA LEU A 436 -0.06 -7.26 -11.54
C LEU A 436 0.51 -7.40 -12.96
N PHE A 437 -0.33 -7.59 -13.98
CA PHE A 437 0.13 -7.69 -15.36
C PHE A 437 0.09 -6.34 -16.04
N LEU A 438 1.25 -5.80 -16.41
CA LEU A 438 1.35 -4.60 -17.23
C LEU A 438 1.76 -4.97 -18.66
N PRO A 439 1.25 -4.25 -19.67
CA PRO A 439 1.60 -4.48 -21.07
C PRO A 439 3.10 -4.26 -21.30
N PHE A 440 3.69 -5.11 -22.14
CA PHE A 440 5.10 -5.00 -22.54
C PHE A 440 5.28 -5.33 -24.01
N ASP A 441 5.01 -6.56 -24.46
CA ASP A 441 4.88 -6.85 -25.88
C ASP A 441 3.91 -8.03 -26.08
N ILE A 442 3.83 -8.56 -27.31
CA ILE A 442 2.96 -9.70 -27.63
C ILE A 442 3.40 -11.01 -26.95
N ARG A 443 4.68 -11.14 -26.58
CA ARG A 443 5.30 -12.35 -26.01
C ARG A 443 5.64 -12.22 -24.53
N HIS A 444 5.66 -11.01 -23.99
CA HIS A 444 6.11 -10.73 -22.64
C HIS A 444 5.15 -9.82 -21.92
N LYS A 445 5.11 -9.96 -20.59
CA LYS A 445 4.42 -9.04 -19.68
C LYS A 445 5.34 -8.63 -18.55
N VAL A 446 5.09 -7.46 -17.99
CA VAL A 446 5.64 -7.09 -16.67
C VAL A 446 4.72 -7.66 -15.60
N LEU A 447 5.25 -8.52 -14.74
CA LEU A 447 4.61 -8.93 -13.49
C LEU A 447 5.10 -8.01 -12.37
N ASP A 448 4.27 -7.03 -12.02
CA ASP A 448 4.47 -6.12 -10.91
C ASP A 448 3.87 -6.69 -9.63
N PHE A 449 4.67 -6.90 -8.59
CA PHE A 449 4.24 -7.49 -7.32
C PHE A 449 4.03 -6.45 -6.21
N HIS A 450 4.50 -5.22 -6.43
CA HIS A 450 4.30 -4.14 -5.47
C HIS A 450 2.80 -3.88 -5.15
N PRO A 451 1.86 -3.91 -6.12
CA PRO A 451 0.47 -3.57 -5.83
C PRO A 451 -0.34 -4.67 -5.13
N ILE A 452 0.24 -5.83 -4.75
CA ILE A 452 -0.53 -6.90 -4.08
C ILE A 452 -1.31 -6.38 -2.86
N GLY A 453 -0.65 -5.63 -1.97
CA GLY A 453 -1.32 -5.07 -0.78
C GLY A 453 -2.53 -4.20 -1.15
N PRO A 454 -2.37 -3.16 -1.99
CA PRO A 454 -3.48 -2.37 -2.51
C PRO A 454 -4.59 -3.17 -3.22
N ILE A 455 -4.25 -4.20 -4.00
CA ILE A 455 -5.23 -5.07 -4.66
C ILE A 455 -6.10 -5.76 -3.61
N LEU A 456 -5.49 -6.38 -2.60
CA LEU A 456 -6.21 -7.08 -1.55
C LEU A 456 -7.07 -6.11 -0.72
N LEU A 457 -6.52 -4.95 -0.37
CA LEU A 457 -7.25 -3.91 0.36
C LEU A 457 -8.56 -3.48 -0.35
N THR A 458 -8.56 -3.45 -1.68
CA THR A 458 -9.67 -2.98 -2.52
C THR A 458 -10.49 -4.08 -3.20
N LEU A 459 -10.14 -5.37 -3.02
CA LEU A 459 -10.70 -6.50 -3.77
C LEU A 459 -12.24 -6.57 -3.73
N PHE A 460 -12.81 -6.22 -2.58
CA PHE A 460 -14.26 -6.28 -2.35
C PHE A 460 -14.99 -4.97 -2.67
N PHE A 461 -14.30 -3.98 -3.25
CA PHE A 461 -14.94 -2.73 -3.63
C PHE A 461 -16.06 -2.96 -4.65
N ARG A 462 -17.27 -2.47 -4.35
CA ARG A 462 -18.50 -2.67 -5.15
C ARG A 462 -18.97 -4.12 -5.26
N VAL A 463 -18.46 -5.03 -4.43
CA VAL A 463 -19.04 -6.36 -4.25
C VAL A 463 -20.26 -6.22 -3.34
N GLN A 464 -21.39 -6.83 -3.70
CA GLN A 464 -22.58 -6.85 -2.85
C GLN A 464 -22.51 -8.04 -1.90
N TYR A 465 -22.60 -7.78 -0.60
CA TYR A 465 -22.49 -8.80 0.45
C TYR A 465 -23.42 -8.46 1.62
N ASP A 466 -23.72 -9.48 2.44
CA ASP A 466 -24.52 -9.32 3.65
C ASP A 466 -23.79 -8.48 4.70
N GLN A 467 -24.42 -7.38 5.11
CA GLN A 467 -23.87 -6.46 6.11
C GLN A 467 -23.91 -7.06 7.53
N ALA A 468 -24.89 -7.93 7.81
CA ALA A 468 -25.03 -8.56 9.12
C ALA A 468 -23.90 -9.57 9.36
N GLY A 469 -23.66 -10.49 8.42
CA GLY A 469 -22.54 -11.43 8.50
C GLY A 469 -21.17 -10.77 8.71
N ARG A 470 -20.93 -9.62 8.08
CA ARG A 470 -19.68 -8.86 8.27
C ARG A 470 -19.49 -8.36 9.71
N GLY A 471 -20.55 -7.82 10.33
CA GLY A 471 -20.50 -7.34 11.71
C GLY A 471 -20.11 -8.46 12.68
N THR A 472 -20.81 -9.59 12.57
CA THR A 472 -20.56 -10.80 13.37
C THR A 472 -19.13 -11.33 13.20
N LEU A 473 -18.58 -11.28 11.98
CA LEU A 473 -17.23 -11.75 11.71
C LEU A 473 -16.17 -10.87 12.37
N PHE A 474 -16.32 -9.54 12.26
CA PHE A 474 -15.42 -8.59 12.93
C PHE A 474 -15.46 -8.77 14.45
N GLU A 475 -16.64 -8.89 15.04
CA GLU A 475 -16.81 -9.16 16.46
C GLU A 475 -16.12 -10.44 16.90
N SER A 476 -16.32 -11.53 16.15
CA SER A 476 -15.73 -12.84 16.45
C SER A 476 -14.20 -12.78 16.46
N GLU A 477 -13.60 -12.21 15.41
CA GLU A 477 -12.13 -12.08 15.31
C GLU A 477 -11.56 -11.16 16.39
N PHE A 478 -12.26 -10.07 16.74
CA PHE A 478 -11.83 -9.19 17.83
C PHE A 478 -11.89 -9.89 19.20
N ARG A 479 -12.95 -10.66 19.48
CA ARG A 479 -13.05 -11.49 20.70
C ARG A 479 -11.91 -12.52 20.77
N GLU A 480 -11.61 -13.18 19.66
CA GLU A 480 -10.49 -14.13 19.57
C GLU A 480 -9.14 -13.44 19.82
N ALA A 481 -8.94 -12.23 19.29
CA ALA A 481 -7.73 -11.46 19.55
C ALA A 481 -7.58 -11.10 21.04
N LEU A 482 -8.65 -10.67 21.69
CA LEU A 482 -8.66 -10.44 23.14
C LEU A 482 -8.29 -11.70 23.94
N ARG A 483 -8.84 -12.87 23.56
CA ARG A 483 -8.50 -14.16 24.17
C ARG A 483 -7.02 -14.52 23.98
N ARG A 484 -6.46 -14.29 22.79
CA ARG A 484 -5.03 -14.54 22.49
C ARG A 484 -4.09 -13.65 23.32
N VAL A 485 -4.51 -12.43 23.67
CA VAL A 485 -3.76 -11.53 24.58
C VAL A 485 -3.92 -11.95 26.05
N GLY A 486 -4.77 -12.94 26.35
CA GLY A 486 -4.93 -13.53 27.67
C GLY A 486 -6.15 -13.05 28.45
N PHE A 487 -7.07 -12.32 27.82
CA PHE A 487 -8.28 -11.86 28.49
C PHE A 487 -9.40 -12.91 28.48
N LYS A 488 -10.11 -13.01 29.60
CA LYS A 488 -11.41 -13.67 29.64
C LYS A 488 -12.47 -12.70 29.11
N VAL A 489 -12.97 -12.98 27.91
CA VAL A 489 -13.96 -12.15 27.22
C VAL A 489 -15.38 -12.58 27.59
N GLN A 490 -16.19 -11.66 28.07
CA GLN A 490 -17.63 -11.82 28.25
C GLN A 490 -18.38 -11.25 27.04
N HIS A 491 -19.39 -11.96 26.55
CA HIS A 491 -20.18 -11.57 25.37
C HIS A 491 -21.54 -12.27 25.37
N GLY A 492 -22.43 -11.88 24.44
CA GLY A 492 -23.77 -12.43 24.25
C GLY A 492 -24.86 -11.66 25.01
N GLU A 493 -26.07 -12.22 25.08
CA GLU A 493 -27.19 -11.57 25.76
C GLU A 493 -26.99 -11.52 27.28
N LEU A 494 -27.09 -10.33 27.86
CA LEU A 494 -27.15 -10.09 29.29
C LEU A 494 -28.61 -10.16 29.74
N HIS A 495 -28.97 -11.19 30.52
CA HIS A 495 -30.32 -11.32 31.07
C HIS A 495 -30.38 -10.74 32.48
N PRO A 496 -30.97 -9.53 32.67
CA PRO A 496 -31.12 -8.96 34.00
C PRO A 496 -32.11 -9.77 34.83
N LYS A 497 -32.14 -9.56 36.15
CA LYS A 497 -33.16 -10.20 37.01
C LYS A 497 -34.58 -9.76 36.63
N ARG A 498 -34.73 -8.50 36.19
CA ARG A 498 -35.98 -7.88 35.72
C ARG A 498 -35.68 -7.00 34.50
N GLY A 499 -36.59 -6.97 33.53
CA GLY A 499 -36.44 -6.22 32.29
C GLY A 499 -35.94 -7.08 31.12
N ASP A 500 -35.78 -6.44 29.97
CA ASP A 500 -35.43 -7.11 28.73
C ASP A 500 -33.93 -7.40 28.64
N PRO A 501 -33.54 -8.48 27.94
CA PRO A 501 -32.14 -8.77 27.67
C PRO A 501 -31.48 -7.67 26.83
N ARG A 502 -30.16 -7.53 26.96
CA ARG A 502 -29.35 -6.61 26.15
C ARG A 502 -28.14 -7.34 25.59
N GLU A 503 -27.84 -7.13 24.32
CA GLU A 503 -26.67 -7.73 23.68
C GLU A 503 -25.38 -7.06 24.15
N LEU A 504 -24.33 -7.85 24.31
CA LEU A 504 -22.98 -7.42 24.64
C LEU A 504 -22.00 -8.02 23.64
N ASP A 505 -21.37 -7.16 22.84
CA ASP A 505 -20.42 -7.63 21.83
C ASP A 505 -19.14 -8.15 22.50
N ALA A 506 -18.50 -7.34 23.35
CA ALA A 506 -17.38 -7.78 24.15
C ALA A 506 -17.25 -6.98 25.44
N ALA A 507 -16.90 -7.64 26.54
CA ALA A 507 -16.39 -6.99 27.73
C ALA A 507 -15.21 -7.76 28.31
N VAL A 508 -14.26 -7.01 28.88
CA VAL A 508 -13.13 -7.57 29.62
C VAL A 508 -13.03 -6.90 30.98
N LYS A 509 -12.66 -7.71 31.98
CA LYS A 509 -12.46 -7.25 33.35
C LYS A 509 -10.97 -7.07 33.63
N VAL A 510 -10.59 -5.88 34.09
CA VAL A 510 -9.22 -5.53 34.47
C VAL A 510 -9.25 -5.03 35.92
N GLY A 511 -8.91 -5.90 36.87
CA GLY A 511 -9.09 -5.62 38.29
C GLY A 511 -10.57 -5.39 38.64
N ARG A 512 -10.87 -4.23 39.25
CA ARG A 512 -12.24 -3.77 39.57
C ARG A 512 -12.85 -2.87 38.49
N LYS A 513 -12.26 -2.85 37.29
CA LYS A 513 -12.78 -2.12 36.12
C LYS A 513 -13.35 -3.10 35.09
N LEU A 514 -14.52 -2.79 34.56
CA LEU A 514 -15.10 -3.44 33.39
C LEU A 514 -14.98 -2.52 32.18
N ILE A 515 -14.38 -3.04 31.12
CA ILE A 515 -14.26 -2.34 29.84
C ILE A 515 -15.25 -3.00 28.88
N VAL A 516 -16.28 -2.25 28.50
CA VAL A 516 -17.37 -2.65 27.60
C VAL A 516 -17.06 -2.11 26.22
N MET A 517 -17.14 -2.98 25.21
CA MET A 517 -16.77 -2.69 23.83
C MET A 517 -17.93 -3.07 22.92
N GLU A 518 -18.53 -2.06 22.30
CA GLU A 518 -19.50 -2.21 21.21
C GLU A 518 -18.73 -2.24 19.88
N CYS A 519 -18.88 -3.28 19.09
CA CYS A 519 -18.19 -3.43 17.82
C CYS A 519 -19.00 -2.79 16.68
N VAL A 520 -18.30 -2.14 15.76
CA VAL A 520 -18.93 -1.62 14.56
C VAL A 520 -18.06 -1.89 13.33
N SER A 521 -18.61 -2.61 12.37
CA SER A 521 -17.99 -2.79 11.07
C SER A 521 -18.68 -1.89 10.04
N ILE A 522 -17.96 -0.86 9.58
CA ILE A 522 -18.44 0.11 8.57
C ILE A 522 -17.46 0.14 7.40
N GLU A 523 -17.93 -0.19 6.20
CA GLU A 523 -17.14 -0.02 4.97
C GLU A 523 -16.55 1.40 4.89
N ARG A 524 -15.28 1.49 4.50
CA ARG A 524 -14.58 2.75 4.26
C ARG A 524 -14.64 3.04 2.76
N PRO A 525 -15.57 3.89 2.29
CA PRO A 525 -15.64 4.25 0.88
C PRO A 525 -14.36 4.97 0.47
N LEU A 526 -13.96 4.82 -0.80
CA LEU A 526 -12.72 5.37 -1.29
C LEU A 526 -12.62 6.89 -1.06
N ASP A 527 -13.71 7.63 -1.25
CA ASP A 527 -13.73 9.10 -1.12
C ASP A 527 -13.59 9.62 0.32
N TYR A 528 -13.53 8.71 1.31
CA TYR A 528 -13.02 9.02 2.63
C TYR A 528 -11.57 9.52 2.58
N GLU A 529 -10.74 8.98 1.68
CA GLU A 529 -9.32 9.34 1.54
C GLU A 529 -9.10 10.80 1.13
N ILE A 530 -10.09 11.44 0.51
CA ILE A 530 -10.05 12.87 0.14
C ILE A 530 -10.94 13.73 1.03
N GLY A 531 -11.52 13.17 2.09
CA GLY A 531 -12.37 13.94 2.99
C GLY A 531 -13.65 14.44 2.35
N ASN A 532 -14.34 13.64 1.52
CA ASN A 532 -15.63 14.07 0.98
C ASN A 532 -16.59 14.44 2.14
N PRO A 533 -17.10 15.69 2.21
CA PRO A 533 -17.94 16.13 3.32
C PRO A 533 -19.17 15.24 3.55
N LYS A 534 -19.80 14.76 2.47
CA LYS A 534 -20.98 13.87 2.58
C LYS A 534 -20.63 12.53 3.24
N THR A 535 -19.46 11.98 2.89
CA THR A 535 -18.95 10.73 3.46
C THR A 535 -18.63 10.89 4.94
N PHE A 536 -18.00 12.00 5.33
CA PHE A 536 -17.68 12.29 6.72
C PHE A 536 -18.93 12.47 7.58
N GLU A 537 -19.92 13.25 7.12
CA GLU A 537 -21.18 13.44 7.85
C GLU A 537 -21.97 12.15 8.01
N HIS A 538 -22.07 11.32 6.96
CA HIS A 538 -22.73 10.03 7.06
C HIS A 538 -22.02 9.09 8.07
N ARG A 539 -20.68 9.04 8.03
CA ARG A 539 -19.89 8.21 8.94
C ARG A 539 -20.01 8.70 10.40
N LYS A 540 -19.98 10.01 10.61
CA LYS A 540 -20.21 10.66 11.91
C LYS A 540 -21.58 10.31 12.50
N SER A 541 -22.64 10.33 11.69
CA SER A 541 -23.99 9.92 12.13
C SER A 541 -24.01 8.48 12.62
N ARG A 542 -23.46 7.54 11.81
CA ARG A 542 -23.43 6.12 12.17
C ARG A 542 -22.62 5.83 13.43
N LEU A 543 -21.46 6.46 13.56
CA LEU A 543 -20.62 6.32 14.75
C LEU A 543 -21.29 6.93 15.99
N SER A 544 -22.00 8.05 15.84
CA SER A 544 -22.78 8.66 16.92
C SER A 544 -23.86 7.72 17.45
N GLU A 545 -24.62 7.08 16.56
CA GLU A 545 -25.64 6.09 16.95
C GLU A 545 -25.02 4.94 17.75
N LYS A 546 -23.84 4.46 17.33
CA LYS A 546 -23.12 3.39 18.05
C LYS A 546 -22.58 3.82 19.41
N ILE A 547 -22.12 5.07 19.54
CA ILE A 547 -21.73 5.61 20.84
C ILE A 547 -22.93 5.63 21.79
N ASP A 548 -24.09 6.09 21.32
CA ASP A 548 -25.29 6.17 22.15
C ASP A 548 -25.76 4.77 22.57
N GLN A 549 -25.68 3.77 21.67
CA GLN A 549 -25.92 2.36 21.99
C GLN A 549 -24.97 1.87 23.09
N ALA A 550 -23.66 2.07 22.91
CA ALA A 550 -22.64 1.63 23.85
C ALA A 550 -22.83 2.30 25.24
N LEU A 551 -23.07 3.62 25.27
CA LEU A 551 -23.29 4.37 26.52
C LEU A 551 -24.53 3.84 27.26
N SER A 552 -25.62 3.60 26.53
CA SER A 552 -26.84 3.03 27.10
C SER A 552 -26.63 1.60 27.65
N LEU A 553 -25.73 0.81 27.04
CA LEU A 553 -25.33 -0.50 27.55
C LEU A 553 -24.53 -0.36 28.85
N GLY A 554 -23.62 0.61 28.93
CA GLY A 554 -22.92 0.93 30.17
C GLY A 554 -23.85 1.35 31.31
N GLU A 555 -24.86 2.18 31.03
CA GLU A 555 -25.91 2.56 31.99
C GLU A 555 -26.77 1.38 32.42
N PHE A 556 -27.12 0.49 31.48
CA PHE A 556 -27.84 -0.74 31.77
C PHE A 556 -27.06 -1.61 32.77
N ILE A 557 -25.75 -1.81 32.55
CA ILE A 557 -24.90 -2.61 33.44
C ILE A 557 -24.76 -1.95 34.81
N ARG A 558 -24.59 -0.61 34.88
CA ARG A 558 -24.56 0.13 36.15
C ARG A 558 -25.85 -0.05 36.95
N SER A 559 -26.99 -0.04 36.27
CA SER A 559 -28.31 -0.18 36.89
C SER A 559 -28.66 -1.62 37.24
N ASN A 560 -28.03 -2.60 36.57
CA ASN A 560 -28.24 -4.02 36.75
C ASN A 560 -26.89 -4.73 36.91
N PRO A 561 -26.15 -4.56 38.02
CA PRO A 561 -24.83 -5.16 38.18
C PRO A 561 -24.88 -6.69 38.34
N LEU A 562 -26.06 -7.28 38.59
CA LEU A 562 -26.23 -8.72 38.78
C LEU A 562 -27.41 -9.24 37.97
N GLY A 563 -27.13 -10.16 37.04
CA GLY A 563 -28.11 -10.80 36.16
C GLY A 563 -28.29 -12.29 36.46
N ARG A 564 -29.00 -12.98 35.56
CA ARG A 564 -29.18 -14.44 35.60
C ARG A 564 -27.95 -15.19 35.10
N ASN A 565 -27.21 -14.58 34.18
CA ASN A 565 -26.04 -15.17 33.52
C ASN A 565 -24.77 -14.31 33.64
N TYR A 566 -24.77 -13.28 34.48
CA TYR A 566 -23.62 -12.41 34.71
C TYR A 566 -23.61 -11.82 36.13
N ALA A 567 -22.41 -11.49 36.63
CA ALA A 567 -22.20 -10.81 37.90
C ALA A 567 -21.06 -9.79 37.77
N PHE A 568 -21.39 -8.51 37.94
CA PHE A 568 -20.51 -7.35 37.87
C PHE A 568 -20.55 -6.52 39.16
N GLU A 569 -21.03 -7.11 40.26
CA GLU A 569 -21.20 -6.44 41.56
C GLU A 569 -19.89 -6.01 42.23
N ASP A 570 -18.76 -6.57 41.81
CA ASP A 570 -17.43 -6.23 42.31
C ASP A 570 -16.67 -5.23 41.41
N ILE A 571 -17.36 -4.63 40.45
CA ILE A 571 -16.84 -3.62 39.53
C ILE A 571 -17.11 -2.22 40.09
N ASP A 572 -16.06 -1.41 40.24
CA ASP A 572 -16.15 -0.01 40.68
C ASP A 572 -16.28 0.96 39.51
N CYS A 573 -15.76 0.56 38.34
CA CYS A 573 -15.63 1.44 37.18
C CYS A 573 -16.04 0.72 35.90
N ILE A 574 -16.95 1.33 35.15
CA ILE A 574 -17.37 0.85 33.83
C ILE A 574 -16.95 1.89 32.79
N GLU A 575 -16.01 1.52 31.94
CA GLU A 575 -15.63 2.28 30.75
C GLU A 575 -16.26 1.65 29.51
N VAL A 576 -16.70 2.50 28.60
CA VAL A 576 -17.44 2.09 27.40
C VAL A 576 -16.74 2.66 26.19
N TYR A 577 -16.47 1.79 25.22
CA TYR A 577 -15.85 2.13 23.95
C TYR A 577 -16.64 1.53 22.78
N VAL A 578 -16.52 2.18 21.63
CA VAL A 578 -16.88 1.63 20.32
C VAL A 578 -15.60 1.19 19.64
N VAL A 579 -15.57 -0.02 19.08
CA VAL A 579 -14.41 -0.58 18.39
C VAL A 579 -14.70 -0.70 16.90
N SER A 580 -13.86 -0.09 16.07
CA SER A 580 -13.94 -0.12 14.60
C SER A 580 -12.74 -0.89 14.02
N PRO A 581 -12.87 -1.51 12.84
CA PRO A 581 -11.71 -1.99 12.07
C PRO A 581 -10.71 -0.87 11.73
N PHE A 582 -11.14 0.40 11.74
CA PHE A 582 -10.34 1.54 11.32
C PHE A 582 -10.08 2.50 12.48
N CYS A 583 -8.98 3.26 12.40
CA CYS A 583 -8.81 4.47 13.21
C CYS A 583 -9.76 5.55 12.68
N GLU A 584 -10.70 5.97 13.51
CA GLU A 584 -11.77 6.91 13.14
C GLU A 584 -11.45 8.36 13.53
N TRP A 585 -11.93 9.29 12.71
CA TRP A 585 -11.93 10.72 13.02
C TRP A 585 -12.91 11.03 14.16
N ILE A 586 -12.41 11.72 15.19
CA ILE A 586 -13.20 12.21 16.32
C ILE A 586 -13.34 13.72 16.17
N TRP A 587 -14.56 14.22 16.22
CA TRP A 587 -14.88 15.58 15.73
C TRP A 587 -15.04 16.65 16.81
N GLU A 588 -14.93 16.29 18.10
CA GLU A 588 -15.03 17.22 19.24
C GLU A 588 -14.41 16.60 20.50
N PHE A 589 -14.04 17.42 21.49
CA PHE A 589 -13.51 16.99 22.80
C PHE A 589 -14.59 16.92 23.91
N SER A 590 -15.74 16.31 23.62
CA SER A 590 -16.78 16.11 24.63
C SER A 590 -16.55 14.84 25.46
N GLU A 591 -17.02 14.80 26.71
CA GLU A 591 -17.02 13.57 27.54
C GLU A 591 -17.81 12.42 26.89
N ARG A 592 -18.71 12.75 25.96
CA ARG A 592 -19.40 11.78 25.12
C ARG A 592 -18.45 11.08 24.15
N LEU A 593 -17.45 11.77 23.61
CA LEU A 593 -16.48 11.18 22.68
C LEU A 593 -15.13 10.83 23.31
N TRP A 594 -14.87 11.26 24.54
CA TRP A 594 -13.59 11.08 25.21
C TRP A 594 -13.75 10.56 26.64
N VAL A 595 -12.84 9.66 27.03
CA VAL A 595 -12.70 9.11 28.39
C VAL A 595 -11.24 9.18 28.77
N ASN A 596 -10.91 9.91 29.84
CA ASN A 596 -9.54 9.99 30.36
C ASN A 596 -8.50 10.35 29.26
N ASN A 597 -8.80 11.39 28.46
CA ASN A 597 -7.99 11.83 27.31
C ASN A 597 -7.79 10.76 26.20
N ARG A 598 -8.64 9.73 26.16
CA ARG A 598 -8.70 8.77 25.06
C ARG A 598 -10.02 8.88 24.30
N PRO A 599 -10.01 8.67 22.98
CA PRO A 599 -11.25 8.63 22.23
C PRO A 599 -12.07 7.40 22.62
N ARG A 600 -13.38 7.54 22.66
CA ARG A 600 -14.31 6.42 22.88
C ARG A 600 -14.41 5.51 21.67
N ILE A 601 -14.09 6.01 20.48
CA ILE A 601 -14.01 5.19 19.26
C ILE A 601 -12.55 4.81 19.04
N LEU A 602 -12.26 3.53 19.21
CA LEU A 602 -10.94 2.94 19.06
C LEU A 602 -10.91 2.03 17.82
N SER A 603 -9.77 1.95 17.15
CA SER A 603 -9.51 0.82 16.27
C SER A 603 -9.35 -0.47 17.07
N ALA A 604 -9.44 -1.63 16.42
CA ALA A 604 -9.20 -2.92 17.08
C ALA A 604 -7.80 -2.98 17.74
N GLU A 605 -6.75 -2.51 17.06
CA GLU A 605 -5.40 -2.45 17.63
C GLU A 605 -5.30 -1.45 18.80
N GLU A 606 -5.93 -0.26 18.69
CA GLU A 606 -5.94 0.71 19.80
C GLU A 606 -6.63 0.15 21.05
N ALA A 607 -7.69 -0.64 20.87
CA ALA A 607 -8.35 -1.32 21.97
C ALA A 607 -7.47 -2.41 22.59
N LEU A 608 -6.74 -3.19 21.78
CA LEU A 608 -5.80 -4.19 22.28
C LEU A 608 -4.62 -3.55 23.02
N ASP A 609 -4.05 -2.49 22.48
CA ASP A 609 -2.93 -1.76 23.09
C ASP A 609 -3.32 -1.05 24.38
N TYR A 610 -4.56 -0.55 24.46
CA TYR A 610 -5.09 -0.02 25.71
C TYR A 610 -5.11 -1.07 26.83
N LEU A 611 -5.43 -2.31 26.49
CA LEU A 611 -5.58 -3.40 27.44
C LEU A 611 -4.24 -4.04 27.82
N ARG A 612 -3.21 -3.94 26.98
CA ARG A 612 -1.89 -4.51 27.28
C ARG A 612 -1.32 -3.87 28.56
N PRO A 613 -0.78 -4.67 29.49
CA PRO A 613 -0.02 -4.11 30.60
C PRO A 613 1.10 -3.26 30.02
N LYS A 614 1.19 -1.99 30.42
CA LYS A 614 2.41 -1.22 30.16
C LYS A 614 3.53 -1.96 30.87
N VAL A 615 4.34 -2.71 30.11
CA VAL A 615 5.63 -3.17 30.61
C VAL A 615 6.35 -1.90 31.01
N ALA A 616 6.64 -1.75 32.31
CA ALA A 616 7.47 -0.65 32.75
C ALA A 616 8.81 -0.82 32.03
N ASP A 617 9.11 0.09 31.10
CA ASP A 617 10.43 0.16 30.49
C ASP A 617 11.44 0.28 31.63
N GLY A 618 12.21 -0.80 31.81
CA GLY A 618 13.29 -0.90 32.78
C GLY A 618 14.59 -0.38 32.22
#